data_AF-A0A422QF41-F1
#
_entry.id   AF-A0A422QF41-F1
#
_cell.length_a   1.000
_cell.length_b   1.000
_cell.length_c   1.000
_cell.angle_alpha   90.00
_cell.angle_beta   90.00
_cell.angle_gamma   90.00
#
_symmetry.space_group_name_H-M   'P 1'
#
loop_
_entity.id
_entity.type
_entity.pdbx_description
1 polymer ?
#
loop_
_entity_poly.entity_id
_entity_poly.type
_entity_poly.pdbx_seq_one_letter_code
_entity_poly.pdbx_strand_id
1 'polypeptide(L)' 'MIVCVCNNISDREIRQAVDLGISSIAELRKELGVGTMCGTCVSYAREVLHTHLDSKTTITEVRRLPQAA' A
#
# COMPACT_ATOMS: atom_id res chain seq x y z
N MET A 1 -2.58 -0.86 -12.71
CA MET A 1 -1.96 -2.17 -12.98
C MET A 1 -2.52 -3.23 -12.05
N ILE A 2 -2.67 -4.48 -12.51
CA ILE A 2 -2.99 -5.61 -11.61
C ILE A 2 -1.74 -5.99 -10.80
N VAL A 3 -1.90 -6.02 -9.48
CA VAL A 3 -0.86 -6.36 -8.51
C VAL A 3 -0.98 -7.82 -8.08
N CYS A 4 -2.18 -8.27 -7.74
CA CYS A 4 -2.45 -9.66 -7.36
C CYS A 4 -3.35 -10.31 -8.41
N VAL A 5 -2.78 -11.22 -9.20
CA VAL A 5 -3.54 -11.95 -10.22
C VAL A 5 -4.53 -12.92 -9.58
N CYS A 6 -4.12 -13.63 -8.52
CA CYS A 6 -4.94 -14.64 -7.83
C CYS A 6 -6.29 -14.10 -7.35
N ASN A 7 -6.30 -12.89 -6.81
CA ASN A 7 -7.48 -12.27 -6.22
C ASN A 7 -7.95 -11.03 -7.00
N ASN A 8 -7.40 -10.82 -8.21
CA ASN A 8 -7.71 -9.71 -9.10
C ASN A 8 -7.67 -8.32 -8.44
N ILE A 9 -6.57 -8.01 -7.73
CA ILE A 9 -6.40 -6.74 -7.01
C ILE A 9 -5.45 -5.84 -7.78
N SER A 10 -5.88 -4.60 -8.03
CA SER A 10 -5.12 -3.56 -8.71
C SER A 10 -4.34 -2.63 -7.76
N ASP A 11 -3.39 -1.89 -8.31
CA ASP A 11 -2.68 -0.83 -7.58
C ASP A 11 -3.65 0.24 -7.05
N ARG A 12 -4.69 0.55 -7.83
CA ARG A 12 -5.73 1.51 -7.46
C ARG A 12 -6.46 1.07 -6.21
N GLU A 13 -6.84 -0.20 -6.12
CA GLU A 13 -7.52 -0.75 -4.94
C GLU A 13 -6.63 -0.70 -3.70
N ILE A 14 -5.33 -1.01 -3.85
CA ILE A 14 -4.36 -0.86 -2.75
C ILE A 14 -4.29 0.60 -2.29
N ARG A 15 -4.13 1.56 -3.21
CA ARG A 15 -4.08 2.99 -2.88
C ARG A 15 -5.36 3.49 -2.23
N GLN A 16 -6.52 3.06 -2.72
CA GLN A 16 -7.82 3.40 -2.11
C GLN A 16 -7.93 2.85 -0.68
N ALA A 17 -7.45 1.64 -0.43
CA ALA A 17 -7.44 1.08 0.91
C ALA A 17 -6.52 1.88 1.86
N VAL A 18 -5.38 2.37 1.36
CA VAL A 18 -4.51 3.31 2.09
C VAL A 18 -5.19 4.67 2.29
N ASP A 19 -5.97 5.13 1.32
CA ASP A 19 -6.77 6.35 1.47
C ASP A 19 -7.79 6.25 2.59
N LEU A 20 -8.34 5.04 2.80
CA LEU A 20 -9.24 4.67 3.89
C LEU A 20 -8.52 4.38 5.23
N GLY A 21 -7.19 4.50 5.29
CA GLY A 21 -6.42 4.41 6.53
C GLY A 21 -5.64 3.11 6.73
N ILE A 22 -5.69 2.17 5.79
CA ILE A 22 -4.83 0.97 5.87
C ILE A 22 -3.36 1.38 5.74
N SER A 23 -2.52 0.88 6.65
CA SER A 23 -1.09 1.23 6.68
C SER A 23 -0.17 0.02 6.69
N SER A 24 -0.72 -1.20 6.62
CA SER A 24 0.06 -2.44 6.69
C SER A 24 -0.36 -3.50 5.67
N ILE A 25 0.58 -4.37 5.29
CA ILE A 25 0.30 -5.55 4.45
C ILE A 25 -0.64 -6.54 5.14
N ALA A 26 -0.58 -6.62 6.47
CA ALA A 26 -1.47 -7.50 7.24
C ALA A 26 -2.94 -7.07 7.09
N GLU A 27 -3.20 -5.77 7.13
CA GLU A 27 -4.53 -5.21 6.86
C GLU A 27 -4.92 -5.37 5.39
N LEU A 28 -4.03 -5.12 4.42
CA LEU A 28 -4.35 -5.37 3.01
C LEU A 28 -4.70 -6.84 2.73
N ARG A 29 -4.05 -7.78 3.42
CA ARG A 29 -4.39 -9.22 3.36
C ARG A 29 -5.80 -9.47 3.89
N LYS A 30 -6.16 -8.85 5.00
CA LYS A 30 -7.45 -9.00 5.66
C LYS A 30 -8.58 -8.37 4.85
N GLU A 31 -8.37 -7.18 4.32
CA GLU A 31 -9.42 -6.37 3.69
C GLU A 31 -9.56 -6.62 2.18
N LEU A 32 -8.43 -6.80 1.47
CA LEU A 32 -8.45 -7.01 0.01
C LEU A 32 -8.14 -8.45 -0.40
N GLY A 33 -7.60 -9.28 0.51
CA GLY A 33 -7.09 -10.60 0.16
C GLY A 33 -5.74 -10.58 -0.54
N VAL A 34 -4.97 -9.48 -0.51
CA VAL A 34 -3.71 -9.41 -1.27
C VAL A 34 -2.68 -10.43 -0.75
N GLY A 35 -2.18 -11.30 -1.62
CA GLY A 35 -1.15 -12.28 -1.26
C GLY A 35 -1.61 -13.39 -0.31
N THR A 36 -2.91 -13.68 -0.22
CA THR A 36 -3.45 -14.81 0.56
C THR A 36 -3.40 -16.15 -0.17
N MET A 37 -3.07 -16.16 -1.47
CA MET A 37 -2.94 -17.37 -2.29
C MET A 37 -1.46 -17.72 -2.56
N CYS A 38 -0.89 -17.32 -3.71
CA CYS A 38 0.50 -17.67 -4.05
C CYS A 38 1.56 -16.79 -3.38
N GLY A 39 1.18 -15.61 -2.87
CA GLY A 39 2.08 -14.69 -2.17
C GLY A 39 3.08 -13.91 -3.04
N THR A 40 3.22 -14.22 -4.33
CA THR A 40 4.23 -13.59 -5.22
C THR A 40 4.06 -12.07 -5.35
N CYS A 41 2.83 -11.55 -5.22
CA CYS A 41 2.55 -10.12 -5.30
C CYS A 41 2.95 -9.32 -4.04
N VAL A 42 3.31 -9.97 -2.93
CA VAL A 42 3.47 -9.31 -1.61
C VAL A 42 4.56 -8.24 -1.63
N SER A 43 5.70 -8.51 -2.28
CA SER A 43 6.79 -7.54 -2.36
C SER A 43 6.37 -6.27 -3.11
N TYR A 44 5.71 -6.42 -4.26
CA TYR A 44 5.24 -5.29 -5.04
C TYR A 44 4.06 -4.55 -4.39
N ALA A 45 3.12 -5.28 -3.78
CA ALA A 45 2.03 -4.68 -3.01
C ALA A 45 2.55 -3.81 -1.84
N ARG A 46 3.66 -4.23 -1.20
CA ARG A 46 4.32 -3.46 -0.14
C ARG A 46 4.95 -2.18 -0.66
N GLU A 47 5.56 -2.23 -1.85
CA GLU A 47 6.10 -1.03 -2.51
C GLU A 47 4.98 -0.03 -2.79
N VAL A 48 3.88 -0.46 -3.42
CA VAL A 48 2.71 0.40 -3.68
C VAL A 48 2.16 1.02 -2.40
N LEU A 49 2.05 0.23 -1.31
CA LEU A 49 1.62 0.69 0.00
C LEU A 49 2.52 1.80 0.54
N HIS A 50 3.83 1.56 0.63
CA HIS A 50 4.77 2.53 1.21
C HIS A 50 4.89 3.78 0.35
N THR A 51 5.02 3.65 -0.98
CA THR A 51 5.07 4.79 -1.88
C THR A 51 3.85 5.71 -1.72
N HIS A 52 2.65 5.15 -1.52
CA HIS A 52 1.43 5.95 -1.33
C HIS A 52 1.37 6.59 0.07
N LEU A 53 1.80 5.90 1.12
CA LEU A 53 1.91 6.46 2.48
C LEU A 53 2.91 7.62 2.54
N ASP A 54 4.08 7.47 1.91
CA ASP A 54 5.11 8.51 1.85
C ASP A 54 4.59 9.74 1.07
N SER A 55 3.89 9.51 -0.04
CA SER A 55 3.26 10.58 -0.83
C SER A 55 2.19 11.35 -0.04
N LYS A 56 1.40 10.66 0.81
CA LYS A 56 0.43 11.30 1.72
C LYS A 56 1.10 12.13 2.81
N THR A 57 2.28 11.71 3.26
CA THR A 57 3.02 12.39 4.32
C THR A 57 3.51 13.77 3.86
N THR A 58 3.92 13.91 2.60
CA THR A 58 4.42 15.19 2.04
C THR A 58 3.36 16.31 1.99
N ILE A 59 2.08 15.98 1.85
CA ILE A 59 1.00 16.99 1.78
C ILE A 59 0.58 17.47 3.17
N THR A 60 0.69 16.60 4.19
CA THR A 60 0.25 16.91 5.56
C THR A 60 1.36 17.54 6.41
N GLU A 61 2.62 17.47 5.97
CA GLU A 61 3.79 17.93 6.73
C GLU A 61 4.51 19.16 6.15
N VAL A 62 3.81 20.21 5.73
CA VAL A 62 4.40 21.58 5.63
C VAL A 62 4.82 22.13 7.03
N ARG A 63 5.07 21.26 8.03
CA ARG A 63 5.59 21.64 9.36
C ARG A 63 6.59 20.65 9.99
N ARG A 64 7.27 19.77 9.25
CA ARG A 64 8.45 19.08 9.83
C ARG A 64 9.53 18.78 8.79
N LEU A 65 10.59 19.59 8.83
CA LEU A 65 11.92 19.28 8.30
C LEU A 65 12.55 18.11 9.10
N PRO A 66 13.76 17.67 8.70
CA PRO A 66 14.10 16.71 7.65
C PRO A 66 14.25 15.28 8.21
N GLN A 67 14.00 14.25 7.41
CA GLN A 67 14.51 12.91 7.76
C GLN A 67 16.01 12.87 7.48
N ALA A 68 16.79 12.88 8.56
CA ALA A 68 18.23 12.72 8.56
C ALA A 68 18.62 11.25 8.30
N ALA A 69 19.47 11.04 7.31
CA ALA A 69 20.66 10.18 7.35
C ALA A 69 21.55 10.51 6.15
#